data_AF-A0A285UYV3-F1
#
_entry.id   AF-A0A285UYV3-F1
#
_cell.length_a   1.000
_cell.length_b   1.000
_cell.length_c   1.000
_cell.angle_alpha   90.00
_cell.angle_beta   90.00
_cell.angle_gamma   90.00
#
_symmetry.space_group_name_H-M   'P 1'
#
loop_
_entity.id
_entity.type
_entity.pdbx_description
1 polymer ?
#
loop_
_entity_poly.entity_id
_entity_poly.type
_entity_poly.pdbx_seq_one_letter_code
_entity_poly.pdbx_strand_id
1 'polypeptide(L)'
;MGGRLGELSCDPMCMTEVGPTSPRPADRPEAPAAAGATVQAPAPSPAVERANRMSAANMIRSLVPLVVICLLLVAWQAFRTSNEDTVRDVDPASTVRLAAERAGYPVLAPDGLPEDYRPTSARTDAGFAAQGDPVTLEIGYLTPSQEFAGFTVSDDLRAEPVRTVLDGATEEEPVDVDGEPWTRLTTERGETALTREADGVVVIVTGSAADDELRTVAAAVAPVGG
;
A
#
# COMPACT_ATOMS: atom_id res chain seq x y z
N MET A 1 38.24 -40.78 8.13
CA MET A 1 39.50 -40.26 7.55
C MET A 1 39.26 -38.78 7.26
N GLY A 2 39.86 -37.80 7.94
CA GLY A 2 41.31 -37.61 8.14
C GLY A 2 41.93 -37.24 6.78
N GLY A 3 42.55 -36.09 6.54
CA GLY A 3 42.88 -34.95 7.36
C GLY A 3 43.54 -33.88 6.48
N ARG A 4 43.57 -32.66 7.01
CA ARG A 4 44.39 -31.50 6.61
C ARG A 4 45.86 -31.90 6.49
N LEU A 5 46.64 -31.18 5.66
CA LEU A 5 48.04 -30.70 5.87
C LEU A 5 48.90 -30.84 4.60
N GLY A 6 49.34 -29.69 4.07
CA GLY A 6 50.74 -29.51 3.63
C GLY A 6 51.37 -28.55 4.64
N GLU A 7 52.46 -28.89 5.37
CA GLU A 7 53.86 -29.08 4.92
C GLU A 7 54.48 -27.74 4.46
N LEU A 8 55.61 -27.21 4.96
CA LEU A 8 56.80 -27.72 5.66
C LEU A 8 57.41 -26.56 6.50
N SER A 9 57.76 -26.74 7.78
CA SER A 9 59.09 -27.15 8.29
C SER A 9 60.25 -26.23 7.93
N CYS A 10 60.84 -25.58 8.95
CA CYS A 10 62.28 -25.54 9.23
C CYS A 10 62.54 -24.80 10.56
N ASP A 11 62.86 -25.57 11.60
CA ASP A 11 63.72 -25.16 12.72
C ASP A 11 65.15 -25.60 12.34
N PRO A 12 66.24 -24.89 12.69
CA PRO A 12 66.95 -25.33 13.90
C PRO A 12 67.84 -24.30 14.64
N MET A 13 68.22 -24.69 15.87
CA MET A 13 69.50 -24.47 16.59
C MET A 13 69.74 -23.13 17.29
N CYS A 14 70.47 -23.03 18.41
CA CYS A 14 70.86 -23.89 19.54
C CYS A 14 71.94 -23.10 20.31
N MET A 15 71.85 -23.04 21.65
CA MET A 15 72.95 -22.97 22.66
C MET A 15 73.87 -21.72 22.63
N THR A 16 74.50 -21.15 23.66
CA THR A 16 74.78 -21.35 25.11
C THR A 16 75.37 -19.98 25.57
N GLU A 17 75.28 -19.47 26.81
CA GLU A 17 76.29 -19.64 27.88
C GLU A 17 76.01 -18.64 29.05
N VAL A 18 76.29 -19.11 30.28
CA VAL A 18 76.96 -18.43 31.43
C VAL A 18 76.27 -17.30 32.22
N GLY A 19 75.87 -17.66 33.46
CA GLY A 19 76.61 -17.22 34.66
C GLY A 19 75.99 -16.14 35.58
N PRO A 20 76.29 -16.16 36.90
CA PRO A 20 75.35 -15.76 37.96
C PRO A 20 75.77 -14.51 38.77
N THR A 21 74.85 -13.85 39.48
CA THR A 21 75.08 -13.46 40.90
C THR A 21 73.78 -13.04 41.59
N SER A 22 73.53 -13.63 42.76
CA SER A 22 72.58 -13.14 43.77
C SER A 22 73.14 -11.91 44.51
N PRO A 23 72.30 -11.19 45.27
CA PRO A 23 72.30 -11.47 46.71
C PRO A 23 70.92 -11.52 47.37
N ARG A 24 70.84 -12.34 48.42
CA ARG A 24 69.87 -12.28 49.53
C ARG A 24 70.64 -11.78 50.77
N PRO A 25 70.00 -11.08 51.73
CA PRO A 25 69.48 -11.78 52.92
C PRO A 25 68.10 -11.22 53.34
N ALA A 26 67.10 -12.07 53.59
CA ALA A 26 66.77 -12.72 54.87
C ALA A 26 65.97 -11.80 55.80
N ASP A 27 64.65 -12.02 55.88
CA ASP A 27 64.04 -12.43 57.14
C ASP A 27 62.69 -13.14 56.92
N ARG A 28 62.43 -14.18 57.73
CA ARG A 28 61.14 -14.88 57.90
C ARG A 28 61.24 -15.53 59.30
N PRO A 29 60.21 -15.46 60.16
CA PRO A 29 59.07 -16.40 60.15
C PRO A 29 57.74 -15.62 60.23
N GLU A 30 56.57 -16.08 59.78
CA GLU A 30 55.81 -17.24 60.26
C GLU A 30 54.59 -17.46 59.33
N ALA A 31 54.13 -18.69 59.15
CA ALA A 31 52.94 -19.09 58.37
C ALA A 31 51.85 -19.59 59.35
N PRO A 32 50.53 -19.72 59.02
CA PRO A 32 50.09 -20.51 57.86
C PRO A 32 48.75 -20.14 57.17
N ALA A 33 48.57 -20.80 56.01
CA ALA A 33 47.33 -21.39 55.49
C ALA A 33 46.29 -20.56 54.70
N ALA A 34 45.91 -21.20 53.58
CA ALA A 34 44.65 -21.14 52.84
C ALA A 34 44.39 -19.93 51.92
N ALA A 35 44.84 -20.09 50.67
CA ALA A 35 44.19 -19.47 49.53
C ALA A 35 42.78 -20.05 49.33
N GLY A 36 41.79 -19.18 49.33
CA GLY A 36 40.43 -19.41 48.87
C GLY A 36 39.85 -18.07 48.43
N ALA A 37 40.25 -17.62 47.24
CA ALA A 37 39.84 -16.35 46.68
C ALA A 37 38.33 -16.33 46.40
N THR A 38 37.56 -15.52 47.13
CA THR A 38 36.31 -14.98 46.63
C THR A 38 36.64 -13.78 45.74
N VAL A 39 36.56 -13.98 44.41
CA VAL A 39 36.59 -12.86 43.46
C VAL A 39 35.28 -12.09 43.62
N GLN A 40 35.31 -11.02 44.41
CA GLN A 40 34.24 -10.04 44.43
C GLN A 40 34.35 -9.21 43.14
N ALA A 41 33.32 -9.28 42.28
CA ALA A 41 33.22 -8.43 41.10
C ALA A 41 33.23 -6.95 41.53
N PRO A 42 33.98 -6.06 40.85
CA PRO A 42 34.01 -4.65 41.24
C PRO A 42 32.63 -4.01 40.97
N ALA A 43 32.14 -3.24 41.93
CA ALA A 43 30.92 -2.45 41.76
C ALA A 43 31.08 -1.46 40.59
N PRO A 44 30.02 -1.22 39.79
CA PRO A 44 30.09 -0.29 38.66
C PRO A 44 30.46 1.11 39.17
N SER A 45 31.45 1.74 38.53
CA SER A 45 31.94 3.04 38.96
C SER A 45 30.90 4.15 38.65
N PRO A 46 30.74 5.15 39.55
CA PRO A 46 29.71 6.18 39.42
C PRO A 46 29.94 7.10 38.19
N ALA A 47 31.13 7.05 37.59
CA ALA A 47 31.43 7.72 36.33
C ALA A 47 30.72 7.07 35.14
N VAL A 48 30.64 5.74 35.10
CA VAL A 48 29.93 4.98 34.06
C VAL A 48 28.43 5.21 34.16
N GLU A 49 27.90 5.31 35.39
CA GLU A 49 26.48 5.56 35.63
C GLU A 49 26.05 6.98 35.22
N ARG A 50 26.91 8.00 35.42
CA ARG A 50 26.67 9.36 34.90
C ARG A 50 26.83 9.43 33.39
N ALA A 51 27.81 8.76 32.80
CA ALA A 51 27.99 8.70 31.36
C ALA A 51 26.80 8.01 30.66
N ASN A 52 26.29 6.92 31.23
CA ASN A 52 25.08 6.26 30.73
C ASN A 52 23.82 7.13 30.92
N ARG A 53 23.65 7.82 32.05
CA ARG A 53 22.55 8.79 32.21
C ARG A 53 22.66 9.93 31.21
N MET A 54 23.85 10.44 30.93
CA MET A 54 24.06 11.48 29.92
C MET A 54 23.77 10.95 28.51
N SER A 55 24.19 9.72 28.18
CA SER A 55 23.96 9.14 26.85
C SER A 55 22.48 8.76 26.62
N ALA A 56 21.85 8.08 27.56
CA ALA A 56 20.43 7.73 27.48
C ALA A 56 19.53 8.97 27.56
N ALA A 57 19.80 9.92 28.45
CA ALA A 57 19.02 11.16 28.51
C ALA A 57 19.24 12.06 27.29
N ASN A 58 20.43 12.04 26.67
CA ASN A 58 20.68 12.77 25.42
C ASN A 58 20.05 12.07 24.22
N MET A 59 20.07 10.73 24.15
CA MET A 59 19.35 9.96 23.13
C MET A 59 17.83 10.15 23.23
N ILE A 60 17.28 10.14 24.44
CA ILE A 60 15.85 10.39 24.66
C ILE A 60 15.54 11.86 24.31
N ARG A 61 16.39 12.81 24.69
CA ARG A 61 16.21 14.23 24.29
C ARG A 61 16.28 14.46 22.79
N SER A 62 17.03 13.67 22.03
CA SER A 62 17.07 13.78 20.57
C SER A 62 15.94 13.00 19.88
N LEU A 63 15.47 11.91 20.49
CA LEU A 63 14.35 11.11 19.98
C LEU A 63 12.99 11.81 20.18
N VAL A 64 12.79 12.46 21.34
CA VAL A 64 11.51 13.10 21.69
C VAL A 64 11.05 14.12 20.63
N PRO A 65 11.88 15.06 20.15
CA PRO A 65 11.49 15.98 19.08
C PRO A 65 11.10 15.26 17.79
N LEU A 66 11.82 14.22 17.39
CA LEU A 66 11.51 13.44 16.20
C LEU A 66 10.16 12.73 16.34
N VAL A 67 9.90 12.08 17.48
CA VAL A 67 8.63 11.41 17.75
C VAL A 67 7.49 12.43 17.77
N VAL A 68 7.68 13.59 18.39
CA VAL A 68 6.69 14.67 18.38
C VAL A 68 6.41 15.15 16.96
N ILE A 69 7.44 15.35 16.12
CA ILE A 69 7.26 15.73 14.72
C ILE A 69 6.49 14.63 13.96
N CYS A 70 6.84 13.35 14.13
CA CYS A 70 6.12 12.24 13.51
C CYS A 70 4.65 12.20 13.95
N LEU A 71 4.37 12.37 15.26
CA LEU A 71 3.01 12.42 15.77
C LEU A 71 2.24 13.63 15.24
N LEU A 72 2.89 14.79 15.10
CA LEU A 72 2.27 15.97 14.49
C LEU A 72 1.97 15.74 13.00
N LEU A 73 2.87 15.08 12.26
CA LEU A 73 2.64 14.73 10.86
C LEU A 73 1.50 13.73 10.72
N VAL A 74 1.47 12.68 11.55
CA VAL A 74 0.38 11.69 11.58
C VAL A 74 -0.93 12.36 11.99
N ALA A 75 -0.94 13.21 13.01
CA ALA A 75 -2.13 13.95 13.44
C ALA A 75 -2.60 14.94 12.38
N TRP A 76 -1.68 15.61 11.68
CA TRP A 76 -2.02 16.52 10.58
C TRP A 76 -2.54 15.77 9.36
N GLN A 77 -1.93 14.64 9.02
CA GLN A 77 -2.39 13.75 7.96
C GLN A 77 -3.75 13.15 8.30
N ALA A 78 -3.93 12.65 9.52
CA ALA A 78 -5.21 12.17 10.02
C ALA A 78 -6.25 13.29 10.05
N PHE A 79 -5.92 14.52 10.45
CA PHE A 79 -6.87 15.64 10.45
C PHE A 79 -7.25 16.12 9.05
N ARG A 80 -6.32 16.05 8.08
CA ARG A 80 -6.65 16.25 6.66
C ARG A 80 -7.56 15.13 6.18
N THR A 81 -7.22 13.87 6.44
CA THR A 81 -8.06 12.72 6.08
C THR A 81 -9.42 12.71 6.78
N SER A 82 -9.53 13.18 8.02
CA SER A 82 -10.80 13.28 8.74
C SER A 82 -11.70 14.43 8.27
N ASN A 83 -11.13 15.47 7.64
CA ASN A 83 -11.94 16.41 6.85
C ASN A 83 -12.28 15.86 5.46
N GLU A 84 -11.60 14.81 5.01
CA GLU A 84 -11.81 14.10 3.75
C GLU A 84 -12.74 12.87 3.92
N ASP A 85 -13.13 12.50 5.15
CA ASP A 85 -14.09 11.42 5.45
C ASP A 85 -15.53 11.73 4.98
N THR A 86 -15.80 12.97 4.56
CA THR A 86 -16.90 13.23 3.63
C THR A 86 -16.40 12.93 2.24
N VAL A 87 -16.76 11.75 1.73
CA VAL A 87 -16.57 11.36 0.31
C VAL A 87 -16.71 12.60 -0.57
N ARG A 88 -15.61 13.03 -1.19
CA ARG A 88 -15.59 14.25 -1.99
C ARG A 88 -16.46 14.01 -3.21
N ASP A 89 -17.57 14.72 -3.26
CA ASP A 89 -18.38 14.77 -4.47
C ASP A 89 -17.60 15.47 -5.56
N VAL A 90 -17.50 14.80 -6.70
CA VAL A 90 -16.92 15.35 -7.92
C VAL A 90 -18.04 15.66 -8.90
N ASP A 91 -17.88 16.73 -9.68
CA ASP A 91 -18.80 17.00 -10.80
C ASP A 91 -18.32 16.23 -12.04
N PRO A 92 -19.03 15.19 -12.51
CA PRO A 92 -18.63 14.43 -13.68
C PRO A 92 -18.86 15.20 -14.99
N ALA A 93 -19.64 16.29 -15.00
CA ALA A 93 -20.10 16.94 -16.24
C ALA A 93 -18.95 17.39 -17.15
N SER A 94 -17.86 17.89 -16.59
CA SER A 94 -16.69 18.32 -17.36
C SER A 94 -15.97 17.15 -18.05
N THR A 95 -15.85 16.02 -17.35
CA THR A 95 -15.25 14.78 -17.85
C THR A 95 -16.15 14.13 -18.91
N VAL A 96 -17.46 14.07 -18.65
CA VAL A 96 -18.46 13.53 -19.58
C VAL A 96 -18.47 14.34 -20.88
N ARG A 97 -18.46 15.68 -20.80
CA ARG A 97 -18.40 16.53 -21.98
C ARG A 97 -17.10 16.33 -22.76
N LEU A 98 -15.97 16.23 -22.07
CA LEU A 98 -14.68 15.97 -22.73
C LEU A 98 -14.69 14.64 -23.50
N ALA A 99 -15.25 13.59 -22.89
CA ALA A 99 -15.41 12.29 -23.54
C ALA A 99 -16.32 12.41 -24.77
N ALA A 100 -17.49 13.05 -24.64
CA ALA A 100 -18.45 13.24 -25.73
C ALA A 100 -17.90 14.07 -26.91
N GLU A 101 -17.03 15.05 -26.66
CA GLU A 101 -16.40 15.86 -27.71
C GLU A 101 -15.34 15.08 -28.52
N ARG A 102 -14.69 14.09 -27.92
CA ARG A 102 -13.56 13.35 -28.52
C ARG A 102 -13.93 11.98 -29.06
N ALA A 103 -14.91 11.33 -28.43
CA ALA A 103 -15.38 10.01 -28.81
C ALA A 103 -15.88 9.98 -30.26
N GLY A 104 -15.58 8.89 -30.97
CA GLY A 104 -16.13 8.62 -32.29
C GLY A 104 -17.57 8.08 -32.27
N TYR A 105 -18.20 7.99 -31.10
CA TYR A 105 -19.47 7.32 -30.84
C TYR A 105 -20.38 8.17 -29.93
N PRO A 106 -21.70 7.95 -29.92
CA PRO A 106 -22.60 8.63 -28.98
C PRO A 106 -22.32 8.16 -27.55
N VAL A 107 -21.62 8.99 -26.77
CA VAL A 107 -21.28 8.66 -25.38
C VAL A 107 -22.55 8.54 -24.55
N LEU A 108 -22.66 7.43 -23.82
CA LEU A 108 -23.69 7.18 -22.83
C LEU A 108 -23.14 7.54 -21.45
N ALA A 109 -23.96 8.12 -20.57
CA ALA A 109 -23.61 8.35 -19.17
C ALA A 109 -24.86 8.25 -18.28
N PRO A 110 -24.72 7.84 -17.01
CA PRO A 110 -25.82 7.93 -16.06
C PRO A 110 -26.25 9.38 -15.84
N ASP A 111 -27.53 9.66 -16.02
CA ASP A 111 -28.16 10.95 -15.74
C ASP A 111 -29.49 10.76 -14.98
N GLY A 112 -29.91 11.76 -14.22
CA GLY A 112 -31.16 11.68 -13.45
C GLY A 112 -31.14 10.69 -12.28
N LEU A 113 -29.96 10.33 -11.78
CA LEU A 113 -29.84 9.52 -10.57
C LEU A 113 -30.41 10.24 -9.34
N PRO A 114 -30.98 9.51 -8.36
CA PRO A 114 -31.40 10.07 -7.08
C PRO A 114 -30.24 10.79 -6.35
N GLU A 115 -30.55 11.82 -5.55
CA GLU A 115 -29.55 12.70 -4.91
C GLU A 115 -28.59 11.99 -3.93
N ASP A 116 -28.98 10.81 -3.46
CA ASP A 116 -28.20 9.93 -2.59
C ASP A 116 -27.15 9.09 -3.34
N TYR A 117 -27.18 9.07 -4.68
CA TYR A 117 -26.08 8.55 -5.51
C TYR A 117 -25.03 9.63 -5.74
N ARG A 118 -23.94 9.53 -4.99
CA ARG A 118 -22.94 10.58 -4.91
C ARG A 118 -21.76 10.27 -5.83
N PRO A 119 -21.48 11.06 -6.88
CA PRO A 119 -20.32 10.82 -7.75
C PRO A 119 -19.02 11.07 -6.98
N THR A 120 -18.18 10.04 -6.86
CA THR A 120 -16.92 10.06 -6.10
C THR A 120 -15.68 10.15 -6.99
N SER A 121 -15.82 9.76 -8.26
CA SER A 121 -14.76 9.84 -9.25
C SER A 121 -15.33 9.94 -10.65
N ALA A 122 -14.62 10.66 -11.53
CA ALA A 122 -14.92 10.73 -12.96
C ALA A 122 -13.60 10.80 -13.71
N ARG A 123 -13.36 9.88 -14.65
CA ARG A 123 -12.12 9.79 -15.42
C ARG A 123 -12.42 9.52 -16.88
N THR A 124 -11.54 9.99 -17.74
CA THR A 124 -11.57 9.65 -19.16
C THR A 124 -10.17 9.70 -19.73
N ASP A 125 -9.89 8.80 -20.68
CA ASP A 125 -8.66 8.81 -21.49
C ASP A 125 -8.72 9.84 -22.63
N ALA A 126 -9.88 10.46 -22.87
CA ALA A 126 -10.10 11.45 -23.92
C ALA A 126 -9.07 12.60 -23.86
N GLY A 127 -8.50 12.91 -22.69
CA GLY A 127 -7.43 13.91 -22.55
C GLY A 127 -6.17 13.63 -23.38
N PHE A 128 -5.93 12.37 -23.73
CA PHE A 128 -4.77 11.91 -24.51
C PHE A 128 -5.15 11.37 -25.90
N ALA A 129 -6.44 11.17 -26.15
CA ALA A 129 -6.99 10.68 -27.42
C ALA A 129 -6.96 11.76 -28.52
N ALA A 130 -6.53 11.38 -29.72
CA ALA A 130 -6.76 12.16 -30.93
C ALA A 130 -8.22 12.01 -31.39
N GLN A 131 -8.63 12.82 -32.37
CA GLN A 131 -10.00 12.75 -32.88
C GLN A 131 -10.26 11.37 -33.52
N GLY A 132 -11.26 10.66 -33.01
CA GLY A 132 -11.63 9.32 -33.50
C GLY A 132 -10.79 8.17 -32.95
N ASP A 133 -9.88 8.44 -32.00
CA ASP A 133 -9.31 7.39 -31.17
C ASP A 133 -10.40 6.84 -30.22
N PRO A 134 -10.24 5.59 -29.75
CA PRO A 134 -11.13 5.05 -28.74
C PRO A 134 -11.14 5.91 -27.48
N VAL A 135 -12.33 6.05 -26.89
CA VAL A 135 -12.51 6.81 -25.67
C VAL A 135 -13.16 5.92 -24.63
N THR A 136 -12.64 5.99 -23.43
CA THR A 136 -13.18 5.35 -22.24
C THR A 136 -13.60 6.44 -21.25
N LEU A 137 -14.81 6.31 -20.71
CA LEU A 137 -15.32 7.14 -19.63
C LEU A 137 -15.66 6.23 -18.45
N GLU A 138 -15.16 6.59 -17.28
CA GLU A 138 -15.42 5.91 -16.01
C GLU A 138 -16.01 6.91 -15.02
N ILE A 139 -17.07 6.52 -14.32
CA ILE A 139 -17.68 7.30 -13.24
C ILE A 139 -17.94 6.37 -12.07
N GLY A 140 -17.43 6.72 -10.89
CA GLY A 140 -17.70 5.99 -9.65
C GLY A 140 -18.72 6.73 -8.80
N TYR A 141 -19.69 6.00 -8.26
CA TYR A 141 -20.73 6.48 -7.37
C TYR A 141 -20.65 5.78 -6.01
N LEU A 142 -21.00 6.51 -4.96
CA LEU A 142 -21.35 5.96 -3.66
C LEU A 142 -22.86 5.86 -3.59
N THR A 143 -23.37 4.66 -3.34
CA THR A 143 -24.81 4.38 -3.29
C THR A 143 -25.43 4.80 -1.93
N PRO A 144 -26.76 4.79 -1.81
CA PRO A 144 -27.44 5.09 -0.55
C PRO A 144 -27.05 4.14 0.59
N SER A 145 -26.71 2.89 0.24
CA SER A 145 -26.18 1.89 1.18
C SER A 145 -24.70 2.08 1.53
N GLN A 146 -24.06 3.16 1.06
CA GLN A 146 -22.64 3.45 1.22
C GLN A 146 -21.71 2.43 0.54
N GLU A 147 -22.18 1.79 -0.52
CA GLU A 147 -21.40 0.85 -1.32
C GLU A 147 -20.99 1.47 -2.65
N PHE A 148 -20.03 0.85 -3.34
CA PHE A 148 -19.50 1.37 -4.59
C PHE A 148 -20.31 0.88 -5.79
N ALA A 149 -20.68 1.79 -6.68
CA ALA A 149 -21.19 1.48 -8.02
C ALA A 149 -20.37 2.23 -9.08
N GLY A 150 -19.66 1.49 -9.91
CA GLY A 150 -18.87 2.01 -11.02
C GLY A 150 -19.61 1.88 -12.34
N PHE A 151 -19.56 2.93 -13.14
CA PHE A 151 -20.00 2.97 -14.53
C PHE A 151 -18.79 3.11 -15.44
N THR A 152 -18.74 2.31 -16.50
CA THR A 152 -17.71 2.36 -17.54
C THR A 152 -18.38 2.28 -18.90
N VAL A 153 -17.95 3.13 -19.83
CA VAL A 153 -18.33 3.06 -21.24
C VAL A 153 -17.11 3.18 -22.13
N SER A 154 -17.00 2.35 -23.16
CA SER A 154 -15.89 2.37 -24.12
C SER A 154 -16.29 1.78 -25.46
N ASP A 155 -15.69 2.25 -26.55
CA ASP A 155 -15.73 1.63 -27.87
C ASP A 155 -14.55 0.66 -28.12
N ASP A 156 -13.67 0.45 -27.13
CA ASP A 156 -12.59 -0.53 -27.18
C ASP A 156 -12.76 -1.62 -26.11
N LEU A 157 -13.09 -2.83 -26.56
CA LEU A 157 -13.15 -4.02 -25.70
C LEU A 157 -11.80 -4.39 -25.07
N ARG A 158 -10.68 -3.84 -25.57
CA ARG A 158 -9.35 -4.04 -24.99
C ARG A 158 -8.96 -3.00 -23.96
N ALA A 159 -9.79 -1.98 -23.72
CA ALA A 159 -9.56 -0.99 -22.68
C ALA A 159 -9.41 -1.69 -21.31
N GLU A 160 -8.39 -1.32 -20.55
CA GLU A 160 -8.11 -1.91 -19.22
C GLU A 160 -9.34 -1.89 -18.28
N PRO A 161 -10.13 -0.80 -18.19
CA PRO A 161 -11.34 -0.77 -17.37
C PRO A 161 -12.39 -1.80 -17.80
N VAL A 162 -12.51 -2.06 -19.11
CA VAL A 162 -13.44 -3.07 -19.65
C VAL A 162 -12.95 -4.46 -19.34
N ARG A 163 -11.68 -4.74 -19.65
CA ARG A 163 -11.05 -6.04 -19.42
C ARG A 163 -11.02 -6.43 -17.94
N THR A 164 -10.80 -5.46 -17.05
CA THR A 164 -10.84 -5.69 -15.60
C THR A 164 -12.15 -6.32 -15.13
N VAL A 165 -13.26 -6.01 -15.82
CA VAL A 165 -14.58 -6.54 -15.48
C VAL A 165 -14.90 -7.80 -16.25
N LEU A 166 -14.57 -7.86 -17.54
CA LEU A 166 -14.97 -8.96 -18.43
C LEU A 166 -14.01 -10.16 -18.39
N ASP A 167 -12.71 -9.94 -18.18
CA ASP A 167 -11.72 -11.03 -18.17
C ASP A 167 -11.98 -11.93 -16.94
N GLY A 168 -12.27 -13.21 -17.18
CA GLY A 168 -12.54 -14.19 -16.12
C GLY A 168 -13.94 -14.07 -15.49
N ALA A 169 -14.79 -13.17 -16.00
CA ALA A 169 -16.18 -13.10 -15.56
C ALA A 169 -16.99 -14.32 -16.00
N THR A 170 -17.97 -14.69 -15.18
CA THR A 170 -18.93 -15.75 -15.49
C THR A 170 -20.27 -15.13 -15.84
N GLU A 171 -20.80 -15.45 -17.03
CA GLU A 171 -22.13 -15.03 -17.45
C GLU A 171 -23.23 -15.72 -16.64
N GLU A 172 -24.23 -14.94 -16.26
CA GLU A 172 -25.44 -15.37 -15.57
C GLU A 172 -26.67 -15.16 -16.46
N GLU A 173 -27.86 -15.38 -15.89
CA GLU A 173 -29.10 -15.11 -16.62
C GLU A 173 -29.23 -13.60 -16.93
N PRO A 174 -29.54 -13.23 -18.18
CA PRO A 174 -29.79 -11.84 -18.55
C PRO A 174 -30.92 -11.22 -17.72
N VAL A 175 -30.82 -9.92 -17.49
CA VAL A 175 -31.80 -9.13 -16.75
C VAL A 175 -32.29 -7.96 -17.59
N ASP A 176 -33.58 -7.67 -17.49
CA ASP A 176 -34.17 -6.47 -18.09
C ASP A 176 -34.05 -5.29 -17.11
N VAL A 177 -33.51 -4.17 -17.58
CA VAL A 177 -33.40 -2.93 -16.82
C VAL A 177 -33.99 -1.81 -17.67
N ASP A 178 -35.12 -1.26 -17.23
CA ASP A 178 -35.86 -0.20 -17.93
C ASP A 178 -36.23 -0.55 -19.39
N GLY A 179 -36.56 -1.82 -19.67
CA GLY A 179 -36.92 -2.29 -21.02
C GLY A 179 -35.72 -2.58 -21.93
N GLU A 180 -34.51 -2.46 -21.40
CA GLU A 180 -33.26 -2.75 -22.09
C GLU A 180 -32.64 -4.06 -21.56
N PRO A 181 -32.19 -4.97 -22.44
CA PRO A 181 -31.56 -6.22 -22.01
C PRO A 181 -30.12 -5.98 -21.56
N TRP A 182 -29.79 -6.44 -20.35
CA TRP A 182 -28.44 -6.44 -19.79
C TRP A 182 -27.99 -7.87 -19.52
N THR A 183 -26.74 -8.17 -19.86
CA THR A 183 -26.09 -9.41 -19.44
C THR A 183 -25.57 -9.22 -18.02
N ARG A 184 -26.01 -10.09 -17.11
CA ARG A 184 -25.47 -10.16 -15.76
C ARG A 184 -24.24 -11.04 -15.75
N LEU A 185 -23.22 -10.58 -15.04
CA LEU A 185 -21.93 -11.24 -14.88
C LEU A 185 -21.56 -11.27 -13.39
N THR A 186 -20.86 -12.32 -12.98
CA THR A 186 -20.05 -12.30 -11.77
C THR A 186 -18.58 -12.15 -12.18
N THR A 187 -17.93 -11.07 -11.75
CA THR A 187 -16.51 -10.80 -12.06
C THR A 187 -15.59 -11.82 -11.40
N GLU A 188 -14.32 -11.87 -11.81
CA GLU A 188 -13.31 -12.73 -11.13
C GLU A 188 -13.19 -12.44 -9.62
N ARG A 189 -13.51 -11.21 -9.21
CA ARG A 189 -13.50 -10.77 -7.80
C ARG A 189 -14.77 -11.14 -7.03
N GLY A 190 -15.76 -11.75 -7.68
CA GLY A 190 -17.05 -12.08 -7.07
C GLY A 190 -18.01 -10.89 -6.97
N GLU A 191 -17.76 -9.81 -7.71
CA GLU A 191 -18.65 -8.65 -7.77
C GLU A 191 -19.71 -8.85 -8.86
N THR A 192 -20.89 -8.25 -8.68
CA THR A 192 -21.91 -8.23 -9.74
C THR A 192 -21.55 -7.17 -10.77
N ALA A 193 -21.61 -7.53 -12.04
CA ALA A 193 -21.50 -6.61 -13.16
C ALA A 193 -22.69 -6.78 -14.12
N LEU A 194 -23.20 -5.66 -14.61
CA LEU A 194 -24.21 -5.58 -15.65
C LEU A 194 -23.52 -5.01 -16.89
N THR A 195 -23.55 -5.73 -18.00
CA THR A 195 -23.00 -5.28 -19.27
C THR A 195 -24.05 -5.24 -20.36
N ARG A 196 -23.96 -4.24 -21.25
CA ARG A 196 -24.77 -4.14 -22.46
C ARG A 196 -23.92 -3.56 -23.58
N GLU A 197 -24.10 -4.10 -24.77
CA GLU A 197 -23.52 -3.53 -25.99
C GLU A 197 -24.60 -2.74 -26.74
N ALA A 198 -24.30 -1.49 -27.10
CA ALA A 198 -25.17 -0.65 -27.90
C ALA A 198 -24.34 0.11 -28.94
N ASP A 199 -24.70 0.00 -30.22
CA ASP A 199 -24.04 0.72 -31.33
C ASP A 199 -22.51 0.57 -31.40
N GLY A 200 -21.99 -0.59 -31.03
CA GLY A 200 -20.54 -0.88 -31.02
C GLY A 200 -19.79 -0.36 -29.80
N VAL A 201 -20.53 0.09 -28.78
CA VAL A 201 -20.01 0.58 -27.51
C VAL A 201 -20.40 -0.42 -26.41
N VAL A 202 -19.47 -0.75 -25.53
CA VAL A 202 -19.76 -1.54 -24.33
C VAL A 202 -20.04 -0.62 -23.16
N VAL A 203 -21.14 -0.89 -22.45
CA VAL A 203 -21.52 -0.22 -21.22
C VAL A 203 -21.48 -1.24 -20.09
N ILE A 204 -20.82 -0.89 -19.00
CA ILE A 204 -20.62 -1.75 -17.84
C ILE A 204 -21.00 -0.98 -16.59
N VAL A 205 -21.79 -1.62 -15.73
CA VAL A 205 -22.05 -1.16 -14.36
C VAL A 205 -21.62 -2.27 -13.40
N THR A 206 -20.69 -2.00 -12.50
CA THR A 206 -20.12 -3.02 -11.60
C THR A 206 -19.77 -2.43 -10.26
N GLY A 207 -19.78 -3.22 -9.20
CA GLY A 207 -19.27 -2.78 -7.90
C GLY A 207 -19.69 -3.67 -6.73
N SER A 208 -19.46 -3.17 -5.52
CA SER A 208 -19.83 -3.84 -4.27
C SER A 208 -21.29 -3.57 -3.87
N ALA A 209 -21.94 -2.59 -4.50
CA ALA A 209 -23.33 -2.25 -4.25
C ALA A 209 -24.29 -3.41 -4.55
N ALA A 210 -25.46 -3.35 -3.91
CA ALA A 210 -26.49 -4.34 -4.14
C ALA A 210 -26.97 -4.30 -5.59
N ASP A 211 -27.41 -5.45 -6.09
CA ASP A 211 -27.89 -5.65 -7.46
C ASP A 211 -28.96 -4.61 -7.88
N ASP A 212 -29.91 -4.28 -6.99
CA ASP A 212 -30.91 -3.23 -7.26
C ASP A 212 -30.33 -1.81 -7.34
N GLU A 213 -29.27 -1.53 -6.58
CA GLU A 213 -28.58 -0.24 -6.67
C GLU A 213 -27.75 -0.14 -7.96
N LEU A 214 -27.12 -1.23 -8.40
CA LEU A 214 -26.44 -1.30 -9.71
C LEU A 214 -27.44 -1.15 -10.86
N ARG A 215 -28.62 -1.79 -10.77
CA ARG A 215 -29.70 -1.60 -11.75
C ARG A 215 -30.17 -0.16 -11.82
N THR A 216 -30.21 0.55 -10.69
CA THR A 216 -30.58 1.97 -10.67
C THR A 216 -29.57 2.81 -11.47
N VAL A 217 -28.27 2.52 -11.36
CA VAL A 217 -27.23 3.15 -12.19
C VAL A 217 -27.36 2.77 -13.66
N ALA A 218 -27.63 1.49 -13.96
CA ALA A 218 -27.82 1.01 -15.32
C ALA A 218 -29.07 1.62 -16.00
N ALA A 219 -30.17 1.79 -15.27
CA ALA A 219 -31.40 2.42 -15.76
C ALA A 219 -31.22 3.91 -16.07
N ALA A 220 -30.33 4.59 -15.34
CA ALA A 220 -30.03 6.00 -15.55
C ALA A 220 -29.17 6.27 -16.81
N VAL A 221 -28.65 5.24 -17.48
CA VAL A 221 -27.74 5.40 -18.62
C VAL A 221 -28.48 5.95 -19.84
N ALA A 222 -28.17 7.20 -20.20
CA ALA A 222 -28.75 7.90 -21.34
C ALA A 222 -27.66 8.50 -22.26
N PRO A 223 -27.98 8.78 -23.54
CA PRO A 223 -27.09 9.52 -24.43
C PRO A 223 -26.79 10.93 -23.93
N VAL A 224 -25.51 11.30 -23.92
CA VAL A 224 -25.05 12.65 -23.56
C VAL A 224 -25.42 13.62 -24.69
N GLY A 225 -26.29 14.59 -24.41
CA GLY A 225 -26.67 15.64 -25.38
C GLY A 225 -27.98 15.40 -26.14
N GLY A 226 -28.89 14.58 -25.59
CA GLY A 226 -30.29 14.49 -26.01
C GLY A 226 -31.17 15.63 -25.47
#